data_AF-A0A7K5BV16-F1
#
_entry.id   AF-A0A7K5BV16-F1
#
_cell.length_a   1.000
_cell.length_b   1.000
_cell.length_c   1.000
_cell.angle_alpha   90.00
_cell.angle_beta   90.00
_cell.angle_gamma   90.00
#
_symmetry.space_group_name_H-M   'P 1'
#
loop_
_entity.id
_entity.type
_entity.pdbx_description
1 polymer ?
#
loop_
_entity_poly.entity_id
_entity_poly.type
_entity_poly.pdbx_seq_one_letter_code
_entity_poly.pdbx_strand_id
1 'polypeptide(L)'
;TSLLQVTVGFIFSQETCHLFLLNTLSDFFRGPTVPNIRLAGLEYVLHFTAVDGKIYMRSYKVLLKKSGCKIPRIELEEIGPSLDLVMRRTHLASDDLYKLSLKQPKGLKPKKKKNISHDVFGTTYGRIHMQKQDLSKLQTRKMKGLKKRPAEKSAEDGGATPKKSKSA
;
A
#
# COMPACT_ATOMS: atom_id res chain seq x y z
N THR A 1 -27.95 0.10 4.60
CA THR A 1 -27.81 1.22 3.66
C THR A 1 -26.36 1.67 3.67
N SER A 2 -25.67 1.55 2.54
CA SER A 2 -24.27 1.98 2.42
C SER A 2 -24.25 3.41 1.95
N LEU A 3 -23.86 4.33 2.84
CA LEU A 3 -23.76 5.75 2.54
C LEU A 3 -22.41 6.01 1.86
N LEU A 4 -22.43 6.65 0.69
CA LEU A 4 -21.21 7.08 0.01
C LEU A 4 -20.87 8.50 0.46
N GLN A 5 -19.75 8.67 1.16
CA GLN A 5 -19.29 10.00 1.55
C GLN A 5 -18.29 10.52 0.52
N VAL A 6 -18.54 11.72 -0.01
CA VAL A 6 -17.64 12.42 -0.91
C VAL A 6 -17.24 13.74 -0.26
N THR A 7 -15.96 13.86 0.10
CA THR A 7 -15.42 15.10 0.69
C THR A 7 -14.65 15.84 -0.38
N VAL A 8 -14.98 17.12 -0.61
CA VAL A 8 -14.31 17.96 -1.60
C VAL A 8 -13.86 19.26 -0.93
N GLY A 9 -12.55 19.49 -0.88
CA GLY A 9 -11.99 20.76 -0.41
C GLY A 9 -10.50 20.65 -0.08
N PHE A 10 -9.68 21.51 -0.68
CA PHE A 10 -8.24 21.59 -0.42
C PHE A 10 -7.94 22.09 1.00
N ILE A 11 -8.79 22.97 1.53
CA ILE A 11 -8.66 23.59 2.86
C ILE A 11 -8.74 22.55 3.99
N PHE A 12 -9.52 21.48 3.81
CA PHE A 12 -9.63 20.40 4.80
C PHE A 12 -8.29 19.73 5.12
N SER A 13 -7.31 19.79 4.20
CA SER A 13 -6.01 19.15 4.38
C SER A 13 -4.98 20.02 5.09
N GLN A 14 -5.16 21.35 5.13
CA GLN A 14 -4.14 22.26 5.70
C GLN A 14 -4.36 22.56 7.18
N GLU A 15 -5.60 22.74 7.61
CA GLU A 15 -5.90 23.03 9.01
C GLU A 15 -6.19 21.76 9.81
N THR A 16 -5.46 21.58 10.92
CA THR A 16 -5.62 20.45 11.84
C THR A 16 -7.07 20.34 12.35
N CYS A 17 -7.71 21.47 12.68
CA CYS A 17 -9.09 21.49 13.17
C CYS A 17 -10.10 20.94 12.16
N HIS A 18 -9.96 21.30 10.89
CA HIS A 18 -10.83 20.81 9.81
C HIS A 18 -10.62 19.31 9.55
N LEU A 19 -9.37 18.83 9.64
CA LEU A 19 -9.06 17.41 9.51
C LEU A 19 -9.70 16.56 10.62
N PHE A 20 -9.62 17.02 11.87
CA PHE A 20 -10.26 16.34 13.00
C PHE A 20 -11.78 16.29 12.84
N LEU A 21 -12.38 17.41 12.45
CA LEU A 21 -13.83 17.46 12.19
C LEU A 21 -14.24 16.50 11.09
N LEU A 22 -13.46 16.40 10.00
CA LEU A 22 -13.73 15.45 8.92
C LEU A 22 -13.68 14.00 9.40
N ASN A 23 -12.69 13.64 10.23
CA ASN A 23 -12.57 12.30 10.79
C ASN A 23 -13.78 11.96 11.68
N THR A 24 -14.22 12.90 12.52
CA THR A 24 -15.39 12.73 13.38
C THR A 24 -16.67 12.58 12.56
N LEU A 25 -16.88 13.41 11.53
CA LEU A 25 -18.04 13.30 10.65
C LEU A 25 -18.02 11.97 9.88
N SER A 26 -16.84 11.55 9.41
CA SER A 26 -16.71 10.28 8.72
C SER A 26 -17.04 9.10 9.63
N ASP A 27 -16.58 9.10 10.88
CA ASP A 27 -16.89 8.05 11.83
C ASP A 27 -18.39 7.99 12.16
N PHE A 28 -19.05 9.15 12.26
CA PHE A 28 -20.49 9.24 12.49
C PHE A 28 -21.33 8.66 11.33
N PHE A 29 -20.94 8.92 10.08
CA PHE A 29 -21.71 8.54 8.89
C PHE A 29 -21.29 7.22 8.22
N ARG A 30 -20.18 6.60 8.65
CA ARG A 30 -19.61 5.40 8.00
C ARG A 30 -20.46 4.13 8.15
N GLY A 31 -21.23 4.01 9.22
CA GLY A 31 -22.05 2.82 9.48
C GLY A 31 -21.23 1.52 9.62
N PRO A 32 -21.85 0.34 9.43
CA PRO A 32 -21.16 -0.94 9.58
C PRO A 32 -20.15 -1.18 8.46
N THR A 33 -18.93 -1.57 8.83
CA THR A 33 -17.89 -1.96 7.86
C THR A 33 -18.23 -3.31 7.23
N VAL A 34 -18.56 -3.30 5.94
CA VAL A 34 -18.87 -4.50 5.15
C VAL A 34 -17.84 -4.66 4.02
N PRO A 35 -17.39 -5.88 3.70
CA PRO A 35 -16.37 -6.09 2.67
C PRO A 35 -16.92 -5.93 1.24
N ASN A 36 -18.20 -6.25 1.03
CA ASN A 36 -18.85 -6.21 -0.27
C ASN A 36 -20.15 -5.41 -0.19
N ILE A 37 -20.39 -4.54 -1.17
CA ILE A 37 -21.56 -3.67 -1.26
C ILE A 37 -22.28 -3.92 -2.59
N ARG A 38 -23.60 -3.97 -2.55
CA ARG A 38 -24.45 -4.06 -3.75
C ARG A 38 -24.66 -2.66 -4.34
N LEU A 39 -24.67 -2.53 -5.66
CA LEU A 39 -24.89 -1.25 -6.34
C LEU A 39 -26.23 -0.60 -5.98
N ALA A 40 -27.29 -1.41 -5.81
CA ALA A 40 -28.59 -0.92 -5.36
C ALA A 40 -28.57 -0.34 -3.93
N GLY A 41 -27.53 -0.62 -3.14
CA GLY A 41 -27.37 -0.07 -1.79
C GLY A 41 -26.71 1.30 -1.75
N LEU A 42 -26.25 1.83 -2.89
CA LEU A 42 -25.65 3.16 -3.02
C LEU A 42 -26.74 4.19 -3.36
N GLU A 43 -27.55 4.52 -2.34
CA GLU A 43 -28.70 5.40 -2.51
C GLU A 43 -28.38 6.86 -2.21
N TYR A 44 -27.51 7.11 -1.23
CA TYR A 44 -27.25 8.44 -0.70
C TYR A 44 -25.77 8.81 -0.79
N VAL A 45 -25.52 10.06 -1.20
CA VAL A 45 -24.22 10.71 -1.19
C VAL A 45 -24.25 11.89 -0.25
N LEU A 46 -23.36 11.89 0.75
CA LEU A 46 -23.11 13.08 1.56
C LEU A 46 -21.90 13.83 1.00
N HIS A 47 -22.10 15.10 0.72
CA HIS A 47 -21.11 16.01 0.19
C HIS A 47 -20.72 17.03 1.25
N PHE A 48 -19.43 17.09 1.57
CA PHE A 48 -18.87 18.06 2.50
C PHE A 48 -17.89 18.98 1.77
N THR A 49 -18.14 20.28 1.84
CA THR A 49 -17.32 21.32 1.21
C THR A 49 -16.89 22.36 2.24
N ALA A 50 -15.59 22.65 2.33
CA ALA A 50 -15.07 23.74 3.15
C ALA A 50 -14.65 24.89 2.25
N VAL A 51 -15.31 26.04 2.41
CA VAL A 51 -15.01 27.30 1.70
C VAL A 51 -15.07 28.43 2.71
N ASP A 52 -14.07 29.31 2.71
CA ASP A 52 -14.01 30.53 3.52
C ASP A 52 -14.34 30.33 5.01
N GLY A 53 -13.79 29.27 5.62
CA GLY A 53 -13.99 28.93 7.04
C GLY A 53 -15.40 28.42 7.39
N LYS A 54 -16.27 28.22 6.40
CA LYS A 54 -17.58 27.60 6.53
C LYS A 54 -17.56 26.20 5.93
N ILE A 55 -18.32 25.30 6.55
CA ILE A 55 -18.46 23.92 6.09
C ILE A 55 -19.89 23.72 5.63
N TYR A 56 -20.05 23.43 4.35
CA TYR A 56 -21.32 23.12 3.73
C TYR A 56 -21.50 21.61 3.68
N MET A 57 -22.59 21.13 4.25
CA MET A 57 -23.06 19.75 4.13
C MET A 57 -24.27 19.74 3.21
N ARG A 58 -24.19 18.96 2.14
CA ARG A 58 -25.29 18.69 1.21
C ARG A 58 -25.49 17.19 1.10
N SER A 59 -26.72 16.76 0.90
CA SER A 59 -27.04 15.36 0.66
C SER A 59 -27.80 15.20 -0.64
N TYR A 60 -27.38 14.18 -1.37
CA TYR A 60 -27.91 13.86 -2.68
C TYR A 60 -28.36 12.41 -2.70
N LYS A 61 -29.46 12.16 -3.40
CA LYS A 61 -29.84 10.82 -3.82
C LYS A 61 -29.25 10.53 -5.18
N VAL A 62 -28.74 9.31 -5.31
CA VAL A 62 -28.16 8.81 -6.56
C VAL A 62 -29.24 8.18 -7.41
N LEU A 63 -29.43 8.72 -8.61
CA LEU A 63 -30.28 8.16 -9.65
C LEU A 63 -29.40 7.52 -10.73
N LEU A 64 -29.53 6.20 -10.88
CA LEU A 64 -28.78 5.44 -11.88
C LEU A 64 -29.58 5.40 -13.19
N LYS A 65 -29.13 6.13 -14.20
CA LYS A 65 -29.69 6.12 -15.56
C LYS A 65 -28.94 5.13 -16.46
N LYS A 66 -29.65 4.60 -17.46
CA LYS A 66 -29.06 3.73 -18.49
C LYS A 66 -28.07 4.54 -19.33
N SER A 67 -26.86 4.02 -19.50
CA SER A 67 -25.73 4.69 -20.18
C SER A 67 -25.24 3.95 -21.44
N GLY A 68 -25.77 2.76 -21.73
CA GLY A 68 -25.30 1.90 -22.84
C GLY A 68 -24.00 1.14 -22.58
N CYS A 69 -23.31 1.43 -21.47
CA CYS A 69 -22.09 0.75 -21.02
C CYS A 69 -22.35 -0.05 -19.73
N LYS A 70 -21.36 -0.84 -19.29
CA LYS A 70 -21.41 -1.58 -18.01
C LYS A 70 -21.53 -0.67 -16.78
N ILE A 71 -21.11 0.59 -16.89
CA ILE A 71 -21.13 1.58 -15.80
C ILE A 71 -22.36 2.49 -16.00
N PRO A 72 -23.31 2.56 -15.04
CA PRO A 72 -24.50 3.41 -15.16
C PRO A 72 -24.15 4.90 -15.13
N ARG A 73 -24.98 5.74 -15.75
CA ARG A 73 -24.85 7.19 -15.66
C ARG A 73 -25.47 7.68 -14.35
N ILE A 74 -24.70 8.41 -13.56
CA ILE A 74 -25.11 8.90 -12.25
C ILE A 74 -25.69 10.31 -12.42
N GLU A 75 -26.91 10.51 -11.94
CA GLU A 75 -27.52 11.83 -11.76
C GLU A 75 -27.82 12.00 -10.27
N LEU A 76 -27.69 13.23 -9.77
CA LEU A 76 -27.87 13.55 -8.35
C LEU A 76 -29.12 14.40 -8.17
N GLU A 77 -29.99 14.00 -7.25
CA GLU A 77 -31.17 14.76 -6.83
C GLU A 77 -30.98 15.19 -5.38
N GLU A 78 -31.17 16.48 -5.08
CA GLU A 78 -31.05 16.97 -3.71
C GLU A 78 -32.26 16.53 -2.89
N ILE A 79 -32.00 15.84 -1.76
CA ILE A 79 -33.05 15.36 -0.85
C ILE A 79 -33.01 16.07 0.50
N GLY A 80 -31.89 16.72 0.84
CA GLY A 80 -31.66 17.33 2.16
C GLY A 80 -31.20 16.30 3.21
N PRO A 81 -30.59 16.71 4.35
CA PRO A 81 -30.43 18.05 4.89
C PRO A 81 -29.29 18.86 4.26
N SER A 82 -29.57 20.15 4.11
CA SER A 82 -28.67 21.16 3.58
C SER A 82 -28.22 22.06 4.75
N LEU A 83 -27.00 21.88 5.25
CA LEU A 83 -26.51 22.53 6.46
C LEU A 83 -25.29 23.39 6.18
N ASP A 84 -25.31 24.59 6.75
CA ASP A 84 -24.19 25.53 6.73
C ASP A 84 -23.60 25.58 8.15
N LEU A 85 -22.45 24.95 8.33
CA LEU A 85 -21.77 24.81 9.61
C LEU A 85 -20.63 25.82 9.73
N VAL A 86 -20.50 26.41 10.93
CA VAL A 86 -19.39 27.31 11.27
C VAL A 86 -18.70 26.77 12.51
N MET A 87 -17.39 26.58 12.43
CA MET A 87 -16.58 26.14 13.56
C MET A 87 -16.37 27.31 14.52
N ARG A 88 -16.78 27.16 15.78
CA ARG A 88 -16.64 28.22 16.80
C ARG A 88 -15.61 27.89 17.87
N ARG A 89 -15.88 26.85 18.67
CA ARG A 89 -14.98 26.42 19.75
C ARG A 89 -14.44 25.05 19.41
N THR A 90 -13.15 24.85 19.65
CA THR A 90 -12.46 23.59 19.43
C THR A 90 -11.70 23.18 20.69
N HIS A 91 -11.91 21.95 21.14
CA HIS A 91 -11.12 21.35 22.21
C HIS A 91 -10.47 20.08 21.67
N LEU A 92 -9.19 20.19 21.31
CA LEU A 92 -8.42 19.08 20.77
C LEU A 92 -7.91 18.20 21.91
N ALA A 93 -7.85 16.89 21.66
CA ALA A 93 -7.25 15.95 22.59
C ALA A 93 -5.73 16.17 22.66
N SER A 94 -5.12 15.79 23.79
CA SER A 94 -3.66 15.74 23.89
C SER A 94 -3.08 14.68 22.94
N ASP A 95 -1.84 14.90 22.48
CA ASP A 95 -1.16 14.03 21.54
C ASP A 95 -1.06 12.58 22.03
N ASP A 96 -0.90 12.37 23.33
CA ASP A 96 -0.77 11.05 23.94
C ASP A 96 -2.09 10.27 23.89
N LEU A 97 -3.21 10.92 24.22
CA LEU A 97 -4.53 10.31 24.12
C LEU A 97 -4.88 10.00 22.67
N TYR A 98 -4.54 10.91 21.74
CA TYR A 98 -4.78 10.69 20.32
C TYR A 98 -4.02 9.46 19.80
N LYS A 99 -2.73 9.33 20.13
CA LYS A 99 -1.91 8.15 19.75
C LYS A 99 -2.46 6.85 20.33
N LEU A 100 -2.94 6.89 21.59
CA LEU A 100 -3.54 5.72 22.24
C LEU A 100 -4.83 5.30 21.53
N SER A 101 -5.69 6.25 21.15
CA SER A 101 -6.97 5.97 20.48
C SER A 101 -6.79 5.36 19.08
N LEU A 102 -5.74 5.74 18.35
CA LEU A 102 -5.44 5.21 17.01
C LEU A 102 -4.77 3.82 17.02
N LYS A 103 -4.55 3.23 18.19
CA LYS A 103 -3.84 1.96 18.32
C LYS A 103 -4.72 0.80 17.86
N GLN A 104 -4.43 0.29 16.66
CA GLN A 104 -5.09 -0.92 16.16
C GLN A 104 -4.60 -2.19 16.90
N PRO A 105 -5.50 -3.14 17.20
CA PRO A 105 -5.14 -4.37 17.90
C PRO A 105 -4.17 -5.22 17.07
N LYS A 106 -3.18 -5.81 17.75
CA LYS A 106 -2.11 -6.59 17.10
C LYS A 106 -2.63 -7.84 16.36
N GLY A 107 -3.80 -8.37 16.74
CA GLY A 107 -4.43 -9.52 16.07
C GLY A 107 -5.06 -9.16 14.72
N LEU A 108 -5.55 -7.93 14.55
CA LEU A 108 -6.17 -7.48 13.30
C LEU A 108 -5.13 -7.13 12.23
N LYS A 109 -3.92 -6.72 12.65
CA LYS A 109 -2.77 -6.50 11.75
C LYS A 109 -1.90 -7.75 11.69
N PRO A 110 -2.03 -8.62 10.68
CA PRO A 110 -1.11 -9.75 10.54
C PRO A 110 0.31 -9.22 10.33
N LYS A 111 1.22 -9.58 11.24
CA LYS A 111 2.64 -9.27 11.09
C LYS A 111 3.18 -10.09 9.92
N LYS A 112 3.58 -9.41 8.84
CA LYS A 112 4.28 -10.07 7.73
C LYS A 112 5.61 -10.60 8.24
N LYS A 113 5.79 -11.93 8.20
CA LYS A 113 7.08 -12.57 8.46
C LYS A 113 7.86 -12.58 7.14
N LYS A 114 9.09 -12.07 7.16
CA LYS A 114 9.96 -12.04 5.98
C LYS A 114 10.21 -13.47 5.50
N ASN A 115 10.27 -13.65 4.17
CA ASN A 115 10.58 -14.93 3.50
C ASN A 115 9.54 -16.06 3.70
N ILE A 116 8.36 -15.76 4.23
CA ILE A 116 7.25 -16.72 4.32
C ILE A 116 6.07 -16.18 3.50
N SER A 117 5.62 -16.95 2.54
CA SER A 117 4.42 -16.67 1.73
C SER A 117 3.37 -17.75 1.96
N HIS A 118 2.11 -17.37 1.86
CA HIS A 118 0.97 -18.29 1.93
C HIS A 118 0.34 -18.39 0.53
N ASP A 119 0.01 -19.59 0.11
CA ASP A 119 -0.76 -19.83 -1.11
C ASP A 119 -2.25 -19.63 -0.89
N VAL A 120 -3.02 -19.52 -1.98
CA VAL A 120 -4.48 -19.40 -1.96
C VAL A 120 -5.12 -20.61 -1.26
N PHE A 121 -4.47 -21.78 -1.31
CA PHE A 121 -4.88 -23.01 -0.63
C PHE A 121 -4.36 -23.13 0.82
N GLY A 122 -3.68 -22.11 1.35
CA GLY A 122 -3.21 -22.10 2.74
C GLY A 122 -1.87 -22.81 3.00
N THR A 123 -1.20 -23.34 1.98
CA THR A 123 0.16 -23.90 2.11
C THR A 123 1.18 -22.80 2.40
N THR A 124 2.13 -23.09 3.29
CA THR A 124 3.22 -22.18 3.67
C THR A 124 4.48 -22.45 2.87
N TYR A 125 4.95 -21.45 2.13
CA TYR A 125 6.22 -21.51 1.39
C TYR A 125 7.28 -20.62 2.04
N GLY A 126 8.46 -21.18 2.27
CA GLY A 126 9.64 -20.44 2.70
C GLY A 126 10.57 -20.16 1.53
N ARG A 127 10.95 -18.90 1.30
CA ARG A 127 11.98 -18.55 0.30
C ARG A 127 13.36 -18.56 0.94
N ILE A 128 14.22 -19.46 0.47
CA ILE A 128 15.64 -19.50 0.85
C ILE A 128 16.42 -18.75 -0.22
N HIS A 129 17.08 -17.65 0.16
CA HIS A 129 17.99 -16.94 -0.71
C HIS A 129 19.40 -17.51 -0.54
N MET A 130 19.76 -18.47 -1.39
CA MET A 130 21.13 -18.98 -1.41
C MET A 130 22.10 -17.92 -1.91
N GLN A 131 23.21 -17.74 -1.18
CA GLN A 131 24.32 -16.94 -1.67
C GLN A 131 24.95 -17.63 -2.89
N LYS A 132 25.42 -16.82 -3.85
CA LYS A 132 26.21 -17.30 -4.97
C LYS A 132 27.48 -17.99 -4.44
N GLN A 133 27.66 -19.27 -4.78
CA GLN A 133 28.83 -20.06 -4.37
C GLN A 133 29.96 -19.89 -5.39
N ASP A 134 31.06 -19.26 -4.98
CA ASP A 134 32.25 -19.09 -5.83
C ASP A 134 33.19 -20.31 -5.68
N LEU A 135 33.16 -21.21 -6.67
CA LEU A 135 33.97 -22.44 -6.68
C LEU A 135 35.41 -22.24 -7.17
N SER A 136 35.76 -21.04 -7.62
CA SER A 136 37.12 -20.72 -8.11
C SER A 136 38.20 -20.86 -7.03
N LYS A 137 37.82 -20.76 -5.75
CA LYS A 137 38.71 -20.97 -4.60
C LYS A 137 38.82 -22.44 -4.18
N LEU A 138 38.00 -23.33 -4.75
CA LEU A 138 37.97 -24.73 -4.37
C LEU A 138 39.16 -25.48 -5.01
N GLN A 139 40.25 -25.64 -4.24
CA GLN A 139 41.34 -26.51 -4.66
C GLN A 139 40.98 -27.97 -4.41
N THR A 140 40.79 -28.74 -5.49
CA THR A 140 40.59 -30.19 -5.39
C THR A 140 41.87 -30.89 -4.98
N ARG A 141 41.74 -31.99 -4.22
CA ARG A 141 42.86 -32.86 -3.86
C ARG A 141 43.58 -33.34 -5.13
N LYS A 142 44.87 -33.02 -5.26
CA LYS A 142 45.69 -33.40 -6.42
C LYS A 142 46.07 -34.89 -6.36
N MET A 143 45.15 -35.75 -6.79
CA MET A 143 45.37 -37.19 -6.89
C MET A 143 46.49 -37.53 -7.89
N LYS A 144 47.15 -38.66 -7.68
CA LYS A 144 48.29 -39.10 -8.49
C LYS A 144 47.93 -39.28 -9.97
N GLY A 145 46.69 -39.71 -10.27
CA GLY A 145 46.20 -39.89 -11.64
C GLY A 145 45.87 -38.60 -12.40
N LEU A 146 45.69 -37.47 -11.71
CA LEU A 146 45.38 -36.17 -12.32
C LEU A 146 46.65 -35.33 -12.58
N LYS A 147 47.83 -35.82 -12.16
CA LYS A 147 49.10 -35.15 -12.42
C LYS A 147 49.58 -35.53 -13.82
N LYS A 148 49.68 -34.55 -14.73
CA LYS A 148 50.25 -34.75 -16.07
C LYS A 148 51.61 -35.44 -15.96
N ARG A 149 51.79 -36.52 -16.71
CA ARG A 149 53.09 -37.20 -16.86
C ARG A 149 54.01 -36.30 -17.71
N PRO A 150 55.32 -36.30 -17.44
CA PRO A 150 56.27 -35.39 -18.11
C PRO A 150 56.28 -35.50 -19.64
N ALA A 151 55.91 -36.65 -20.21
CA ALA A 151 55.88 -36.86 -21.67
C ALA A 151 54.78 -36.08 -22.41
N GLU A 152 53.71 -35.63 -21.72
CA GLU A 152 52.56 -34.94 -22.35
C GLU A 152 52.59 -33.41 -22.16
N LYS A 153 53.56 -32.88 -21.38
CA LYS A 153 53.65 -31.43 -21.11
C LYS A 153 54.28 -30.62 -22.24
N SER A 154 55.03 -31.25 -23.13
CA SER A 154 55.75 -30.58 -24.23
C SER A 154 54.87 -30.23 -25.44
N ALA A 155 53.61 -30.66 -25.48
CA ALA A 155 52.75 -30.53 -26.66
C ALA A 155 51.71 -29.38 -26.61
N GLU A 156 51.54 -28.67 -25.48
CA GLU A 156 50.35 -27.80 -25.28
C GLU A 156 50.63 -26.34 -24.89
N ASP A 157 51.88 -25.92 -24.65
CA ASP A 157 52.22 -24.56 -24.17
C ASP A 157 52.55 -23.59 -25.32
N GLY A 158 51.56 -23.31 -26.17
CA GLY A 158 51.70 -22.51 -27.40
C GLY A 158 50.78 -21.28 -27.52
N GLY A 159 50.37 -20.65 -26.40
CA GLY A 159 49.48 -19.48 -26.40
C GLY A 159 49.98 -18.31 -25.56
N ALA A 160 50.68 -17.36 -26.20
CA ALA A 160 51.33 -16.20 -25.56
C ALA A 160 50.39 -15.01 -25.27
N THR A 161 50.64 -14.29 -24.16
CA THR A 161 50.38 -12.83 -24.04
C THR A 161 51.48 -12.14 -23.19
N PRO A 162 51.84 -10.86 -23.47
CA PRO A 162 53.16 -10.31 -23.17
C PRO A 162 53.27 -9.67 -21.78
N LYS A 163 54.43 -9.85 -21.11
CA LYS A 163 54.76 -9.17 -19.83
C LYS A 163 55.38 -7.79 -20.09
N LYS A 164 54.78 -6.74 -19.48
CA LYS A 164 55.36 -5.39 -19.35
C LYS A 164 56.62 -5.41 -18.47
N SER A 165 57.69 -4.81 -18.96
CA SER A 165 58.95 -4.57 -18.24
C SER A 165 58.79 -3.49 -17.17
N LYS A 166 59.41 -3.69 -16.00
CA LYS A 166 59.65 -2.64 -14.99
C LYS A 166 61.12 -2.24 -15.06
N SER A 167 61.38 -0.94 -15.23
CA SER A 167 62.69 -0.31 -15.02
C SER A 167 63.01 -0.25 -13.52
N ALA A 168 64.31 -0.21 -13.23
CA ALA A 168 64.93 -0.19 -11.90
C ALA A 168 64.37 0.86 -10.94
#